data_AF-A0A086JB11-F1
#
_entry.id   AF-A0A086JB11-F1
#
_cell.length_a   1.000
_cell.length_b   1.000
_cell.length_c   1.000
_cell.angle_alpha   90.00
_cell.angle_beta   90.00
_cell.angle_gamma   90.00
#
_symmetry.space_group_name_H-M   'P 1'
#
loop_
_entity.id
_entity.type
_entity.pdbx_description
1 polymer ?
#
loop_
_entity_poly.entity_id
_entity_poly.type
_entity_poly.pdbx_seq_one_letter_code
_entity_poly.pdbx_strand_id
1 'polypeptide(L)'
;MCPLYKTVGMMRTICHFYDQCLRVMQETSGSEHKIGWGTIYNTMRPTISRITSMKFLPPTTTEAQAKQHFKQLSDEITSGLRGLVEK
;
A
#
# COMPACT_ATOMS: atom_id res chain seq x y z
N MET A 1 -1.66 -20.20 14.37
CA MET A 1 -2.72 -19.21 14.66
C MET A 1 -2.23 -17.84 14.22
N CYS A 2 -3.04 -17.04 13.51
CA CYS A 2 -2.63 -15.69 13.08
C CYS A 2 -2.90 -14.69 14.23
N PRO A 3 -1.89 -13.98 14.74
CA PRO A 3 -2.09 -13.00 15.79
C PRO A 3 -3.01 -11.85 15.32
N LEU A 4 -3.83 -11.32 16.24
CA LEU A 4 -4.79 -10.26 15.92
C LEU A 4 -4.09 -9.00 15.35
N TYR A 5 -2.94 -8.61 15.91
CA TYR A 5 -2.16 -7.46 15.43
C TYR A 5 -1.73 -7.62 13.97
N LYS A 6 -1.44 -8.85 13.53
CA LYS A 6 -1.06 -9.14 12.14
C LYS A 6 -2.27 -9.00 11.23
N THR A 7 -3.42 -9.55 11.61
CA THR A 7 -4.67 -9.44 10.84
C THR A 7 -5.12 -7.98 10.68
N VAL A 8 -5.13 -7.22 11.78
CA VAL A 8 -5.50 -5.80 11.77
C VAL A 8 -4.51 -4.97 10.95
N GLY A 9 -3.21 -5.23 11.09
CA GLY A 9 -2.16 -4.55 10.32
C GLY A 9 -2.30 -4.79 8.81
N MET A 10 -2.50 -6.05 8.40
CA MET A 10 -2.70 -6.38 6.98
C MET A 10 -3.95 -5.68 6.40
N MET A 11 -5.07 -5.71 7.12
CA MET A 11 -6.30 -5.06 6.68
C MET A 11 -6.09 -3.55 6.52
N ARG A 12 -5.50 -2.91 7.53
CA ARG A 12 -5.22 -1.47 7.50
C ARG A 12 -4.37 -1.07 6.30
N THR A 13 -3.33 -1.84 5.99
CA THR A 13 -2.47 -1.55 4.84
C THR A 13 -3.21 -1.71 3.50
N ILE A 14 -4.10 -2.71 3.38
CA ILE A 14 -4.91 -2.90 2.17
C ILE A 14 -5.89 -1.74 1.98
N CYS A 15 -6.62 -1.35 3.02
CA CYS A 15 -7.52 -0.19 2.96
C CYS A 15 -6.77 1.10 2.66
N HIS A 16 -5.61 1.32 3.30
CA HIS A 16 -4.77 2.48 3.01
C HIS A 16 -4.35 2.55 1.54
N PHE A 17 -3.91 1.42 0.96
CA PHE A 17 -3.60 1.37 -0.47
C PHE A 17 -4.81 1.75 -1.35
N TYR A 18 -5.98 1.19 -1.04
CA TYR A 18 -7.20 1.48 -1.77
C TYR A 18 -7.58 2.97 -1.71
N ASP A 19 -7.59 3.55 -0.52
CA ASP A 19 -7.94 4.96 -0.31
C ASP A 19 -6.96 5.90 -1.02
N GLN A 20 -5.66 5.61 -0.97
CA GLN A 20 -4.65 6.41 -1.66
C GLN A 20 -4.78 6.30 -3.19
N CYS A 21 -5.11 5.13 -3.74
CA CYS A 21 -5.35 4.98 -5.17
C CYS A 21 -6.56 5.82 -5.62
N LEU A 22 -7.67 5.75 -4.88
CA LEU A 22 -8.85 6.56 -5.17
C LEU A 22 -8.54 8.04 -5.14
N ARG A 23 -7.80 8.49 -4.12
CA ARG A 23 -7.38 9.88 -3.98
C ARG A 23 -6.59 10.37 -5.19
N VAL A 24 -5.57 9.63 -5.61
CA VAL A 24 -4.74 10.00 -6.79
C VAL A 24 -5.57 10.03 -8.07
N MET A 25 -6.45 9.05 -8.27
CA MET A 25 -7.33 9.02 -9.44
C MET A 25 -8.32 10.19 -9.47
N GLN A 26 -8.79 10.65 -8.31
CA GLN A 26 -9.66 11.82 -8.19
C GLN A 26 -8.89 13.12 -8.40
N GLU A 27 -7.71 13.28 -7.78
CA GLU A 27 -6.85 14.47 -7.91
C GLU A 27 -6.40 14.71 -9.35
N THR A 28 -6.13 13.64 -10.11
CA THR A 28 -5.69 13.72 -11.51
C THR A 28 -6.84 13.62 -12.52
N SER A 29 -8.09 13.58 -12.07
CA SER A 29 -9.25 13.42 -12.97
C SER A 29 -9.47 14.59 -13.93
N GLY A 30 -9.05 15.80 -13.53
CA GLY A 30 -9.12 17.03 -14.33
C GLY A 30 -7.77 17.51 -14.88
N SER A 31 -6.69 16.77 -14.67
CA SER A 31 -5.37 17.10 -15.23
C SER A 31 -5.21 16.53 -16.63
N GLU A 32 -4.32 17.13 -17.43
CA GLU A 32 -3.96 16.64 -18.77
C GLU A 32 -3.35 15.22 -18.71
N HIS A 33 -2.68 14.90 -17.60
CA HIS A 33 -2.12 13.59 -17.28
C HIS A 33 -3.00 12.80 -16.32
N LYS A 34 -4.20 12.43 -16.76
CA LYS A 34 -5.10 11.59 -15.98
C LYS A 34 -4.47 10.24 -15.64
N ILE A 35 -4.37 9.93 -14.34
CA ILE A 35 -3.82 8.67 -13.86
C ILE A 35 -4.95 7.65 -13.70
N GLY A 36 -4.88 6.57 -14.49
CA GLY A 36 -5.78 5.43 -14.38
C GLY A 36 -5.19 4.28 -13.56
N TRP A 37 -6.03 3.29 -13.24
CA TRP A 37 -5.61 2.07 -12.56
C TRP A 37 -4.48 1.33 -13.30
N GLY A 38 -4.48 1.32 -14.64
CA GLY A 38 -3.43 0.68 -15.43
C GLY A 38 -2.04 1.24 -15.11
N THR A 39 -1.92 2.57 -15.01
CA THR A 39 -0.66 3.24 -14.63
C THR A 39 -0.27 2.89 -13.21
N ILE A 40 -1.20 3.02 -12.26
CA ILE A 40 -0.96 2.69 -10.84
C ILE A 40 -0.49 1.24 -10.69
N TYR A 41 -1.19 0.29 -11.32
CA TYR A 41 -0.87 -1.14 -11.24
C TYR A 41 0.53 -1.45 -11.80
N ASN A 42 0.90 -0.85 -12.94
CA ASN A 42 2.20 -1.07 -13.56
C ASN A 42 3.34 -0.47 -12.73
N THR A 43 3.17 0.74 -12.20
CA THR A 43 4.21 1.41 -11.41
C THR A 43 4.33 0.84 -10.00
N MET A 44 3.20 0.53 -9.35
CA MET A 44 3.15 0.01 -7.97
C MET A 44 3.23 -1.52 -7.90
N ARG A 45 3.48 -2.22 -9.02
CA ARG A 45 3.55 -3.69 -9.08
C ARG A 45 4.46 -4.30 -8.00
N PRO A 46 5.66 -3.75 -7.72
CA PRO A 46 6.52 -4.26 -6.65
C PRO A 46 5.87 -4.13 -5.26
N THR A 47 5.25 -2.98 -4.97
CA THR A 47 4.56 -2.71 -3.71
C THR A 47 3.33 -3.60 -3.54
N ILE A 48 2.55 -3.83 -4.61
CA ILE A 48 1.41 -4.77 -4.60
C ILE A 48 1.89 -6.20 -4.29
N SER A 49 3.02 -6.62 -4.85
CA SER A 49 3.63 -7.91 -4.53
C SER A 49 3.99 -8.00 -3.04
N ARG A 50 4.53 -6.92 -2.44
CA ARG A 50 4.80 -6.86 -0.99
C ARG A 50 3.52 -6.92 -0.15
N ILE A 51 2.47 -6.20 -0.52
CA ILE A 51 1.15 -6.23 0.15
C ILE A 51 0.59 -7.67 0.17
N THR A 52 0.58 -8.35 -0.99
CA THR A 52 0.07 -9.73 -1.07
C THR A 52 0.95 -10.73 -0.29
N SER A 53 2.24 -10.42 -0.12
CA SER A 53 3.19 -11.25 0.60
C SER A 53 3.12 -11.11 2.13
N MET A 54 2.43 -10.09 2.66
CA MET A 54 2.30 -9.87 4.12
C MET A 54 1.73 -11.08 4.87
N LYS A 55 0.87 -11.88 4.21
CA LYS A 55 0.30 -13.10 4.82
C LYS A 55 1.38 -14.11 5.23
N PHE A 56 2.53 -14.11 4.56
CA PHE A 56 3.65 -15.02 4.80
C PHE A 56 4.62 -14.55 5.89
N LEU A 57 4.36 -13.42 6.56
CA LEU A 57 5.13 -13.01 7.74
C LEU A 57 5.16 -14.14 8.78
N PRO A 58 6.35 -14.56 9.25
CA PRO A 58 6.45 -15.70 10.15
C PRO A 58 5.76 -15.42 11.49
N PRO A 59 5.19 -16.44 12.15
CA PRO A 59 4.51 -16.28 13.43
C PRO A 59 5.45 -15.90 14.57
N THR A 60 6.76 -16.06 14.38
CA THR A 60 7.81 -15.65 15.33
C THR A 60 8.10 -14.15 15.29
N THR A 61 7.53 -13.40 14.33
CA THR A 61 7.69 -11.94 14.26
C THR A 61 7.01 -11.27 15.44
N THR A 62 7.81 -10.52 16.20
CA THR A 62 7.30 -9.74 17.35
C THR A 62 6.31 -8.67 16.87
N GLU A 63 5.41 -8.27 17.77
CA GLU A 63 4.43 -7.21 17.46
C GLU A 63 5.09 -5.91 16.99
N ALA A 64 6.23 -5.54 17.60
CA ALA A 64 7.00 -4.35 17.24
C ALA A 64 7.52 -4.42 15.79
N GLN A 65 8.12 -5.56 15.41
CA GLN A 65 8.62 -5.79 14.05
C GLN A 65 7.48 -5.80 13.02
N ALA A 66 6.35 -6.41 13.36
CA ALA A 66 5.18 -6.43 12.49
C ALA A 66 4.63 -5.01 12.27
N LYS A 67 4.47 -4.22 13.33
CA LYS A 67 4.03 -2.82 13.24
C LYS A 67 5.00 -1.97 12.41
N GLN A 68 6.30 -2.15 12.59
CA GLN A 68 7.31 -1.46 11.80
C GLN A 68 7.22 -1.84 10.31
N HIS A 69 7.05 -3.12 10.01
CA HIS A 69 6.88 -3.59 8.63
C HIS A 69 5.64 -2.99 7.97
N PHE A 70 4.49 -3.00 8.65
CA PHE A 70 3.26 -2.38 8.13
C PHE A 70 3.43 -0.88 7.93
N LYS A 71 4.07 -0.17 8.87
CA LYS A 71 4.36 1.26 8.75
C LYS A 71 5.22 1.55 7.53
N GLN A 72 6.31 0.81 7.33
CA GLN A 72 7.19 0.96 6.17
C GLN A 72 6.42 0.76 4.86
N LEU A 73 5.54 -0.24 4.81
CA LEU A 73 4.74 -0.50 3.62
C LEU A 73 3.70 0.60 3.37
N SER A 74 3.05 1.13 4.41
CA SER A 74 2.15 2.28 4.30
C SER A 74 2.88 3.55 3.83
N ASP A 75 4.08 3.81 4.34
CA ASP A 75 4.91 4.94 3.94
C ASP A 75 5.34 4.79 2.46
N GLU A 76 5.73 3.58 2.03
CA GLU A 76 6.05 3.25 0.64
C GLU A 76 4.86 3.49 -0.31
N ILE A 77 3.65 3.07 0.09
CA ILE A 77 2.42 3.29 -0.66
C ILE A 77 2.18 4.79 -0.87
N THR A 78 2.23 5.58 0.21
CA THR A 78 1.98 7.03 0.13
C THR A 78 3.05 7.73 -0.70
N SER A 79 4.32 7.38 -0.54
CA SER A 79 5.41 7.96 -1.31
C SER A 79 5.32 7.60 -2.80
N GLY A 80 5.04 6.33 -3.12
CA GLY A 80 4.94 5.86 -4.50
C GLY A 80 3.78 6.48 -5.26
N LEU A 81 2.63 6.61 -4.59
CA LEU A 81 1.43 7.23 -5.18
C LEU A 81 1.55 8.76 -5.31
N ARG A 82 2.22 9.45 -4.37
CA ARG A 82 2.54 10.89 -4.54
C ARG A 82 3.48 11.14 -5.71
N GLY A 83 4.53 10.33 -5.84
CA GLY A 83 5.47 10.44 -6.96
C GLY A 83 4.84 10.13 -8.33
N LEU A 84 3.63 9.56 -8.37
CA LEU A 84 2.85 9.44 -9.59
C LEU A 84 2.11 10.74 -9.94
N VAL A 85 1.66 11.51 -8.95
CA VAL A 85 0.96 12.79 -9.16
C VAL A 85 1.91 13.92 -9.55
N GLU A 86 3.15 13.89 -9.03
CA GLU A 86 4.17 14.91 -9.32
C GLU A 86 4.88 14.72 -10.68
N LYS A 87 4.62 13.61 -11.38
CA LYS A 87 5.15 13.32 -12.70
C LYS A 87 4.22 13.78 -13.81
#